data_AF-B2YER9-F1
#
_entry.id   AF-B2YER9-F1
#
_cell.length_a   1.000
_cell.length_b   1.000
_cell.length_c   1.000
_cell.angle_alpha   90.00
_cell.angle_beta   90.00
_cell.angle_gamma   90.00
#
_symmetry.space_group_name_H-M   'P 1'
#
loop_
_entity.id
_entity.type
_entity.pdbx_description
1 polymer ?
#
loop_
_entity_poly.entity_id
_entity_poly.type
_entity_poly.pdbx_seq_one_letter_code
_entity_poly.pdbx_strand_id
1 'polypeptide(L)' 'MIKFLYWSLPMILVILGMFSFVSNRKHLLSMLLSLEFIVLMLFFLLFIYLNMMNYENYFSMMFLTF' A
#
# COMPACT_ATOMS: atom_id res chain seq x y z
N MET A 1 12.49 -15.53 9.77
CA MET A 1 11.90 -14.44 10.59
C MET A 1 11.71 -13.15 9.79
N ILE A 2 12.76 -12.61 9.15
CA ILE A 2 12.69 -11.33 8.41
C ILE A 2 11.67 -11.37 7.24
N LYS A 3 11.60 -12.45 6.46
CA LYS A 3 10.60 -12.59 5.37
C LYS A 3 9.14 -12.50 5.84
N PHE A 4 8.85 -13.02 7.04
CA PHE A 4 7.49 -12.97 7.61
C PHE A 4 7.12 -11.54 8.02
N LEU A 5 8.07 -10.79 8.60
CA LEU A 5 7.91 -9.37 8.92
C LEU A 5 7.64 -8.53 7.67
N TYR A 6 8.34 -8.78 6.56
CA TYR A 6 8.09 -8.06 5.31
C TYR A 6 6.66 -8.22 4.79
N TRP A 7 6.02 -9.36 5.02
CA TRP A 7 4.65 -9.61 4.58
C TRP A 7 3.61 -9.05 5.56
N SER A 8 3.89 -9.10 6.86
CA SER A 8 2.93 -8.66 7.88
C SER A 8 2.88 -7.15 8.08
N LEU A 9 4.01 -6.45 7.94
CA LEU A 9 4.09 -4.98 8.11
C LEU A 9 3.15 -4.20 7.16
N PRO A 10 3.13 -4.45 5.84
CA PRO A 10 2.24 -3.71 4.94
C PRO A 10 0.77 -4.02 5.19
N MET A 11 0.42 -5.24 5.60
CA MET A 11 -0.96 -5.58 5.96
C MET A 11 -1.46 -4.72 7.14
N ILE A 12 -0.63 -4.53 8.17
CA ILE A 12 -0.98 -3.69 9.33
C ILE A 12 -1.15 -2.23 8.91
N LEU A 13 -0.27 -1.72 8.06
CA LEU A 13 -0.30 -0.35 7.58
C LEU A 13 -1.51 -0.07 6.68
N VAL A 14 -1.93 -1.03 5.85
CA VAL A 14 -3.19 -0.92 5.10
C VAL A 14 -4.38 -0.79 6.05
N ILE A 15 -4.46 -1.60 7.10
CA ILE A 15 -5.55 -1.55 8.09
C ILE A 15 -5.58 -0.19 8.82
N LEU A 16 -4.41 0.34 9.21
CA LEU A 16 -4.30 1.67 9.81
C LEU A 16 -4.73 2.78 8.83
N GLY A 17 -4.37 2.64 7.56
CA GLY A 17 -4.83 3.53 6.48
C GLY A 17 -6.34 3.51 6.33
N MET A 18 -6.96 2.32 6.27
CA MET A 18 -8.42 2.16 6.21
C MET A 18 -9.10 2.78 7.44
N PHE A 19 -8.55 2.56 8.64
CA PHE A 19 -9.09 3.17 9.86
C PHE A 19 -9.03 4.70 9.79
N SER A 20 -7.95 5.26 9.26
CA SER A 20 -7.81 6.71 9.06
C SER A 20 -8.80 7.26 8.02
N PHE A 21 -9.13 6.49 6.98
CA PHE A 21 -10.13 6.85 5.98
C PHE A 21 -11.56 6.82 6.54
N VAL A 22 -11.89 5.81 7.35
CA VAL A 22 -13.20 5.71 8.02
C VAL A 22 -13.36 6.76 9.12
N SER A 23 -12.26 7.25 9.69
CA SER A 23 -12.33 8.36 10.64
C SER A 23 -12.83 9.61 9.93
N ASN A 24 -14.05 10.06 10.25
CA ASN A 24 -14.68 11.23 9.62
C ASN A 24 -13.88 12.51 9.93
N ARG A 25 -12.90 12.84 9.08
CA ARG A 25 -12.13 14.10 9.15
C ARG A 25 -12.83 15.17 8.30
N LYS A 26 -12.92 16.39 8.85
CA LYS A 26 -13.65 17.51 8.22
C LYS A 26 -13.03 18.01 6.91
N HIS A 27 -11.73 17.77 6.69
CA HIS A 27 -11.01 18.27 5.53
C HIS A 27 -10.90 17.19 4.46
N LEU A 28 -11.42 17.49 3.26
CA LEU A 28 -11.34 16.61 2.10
C LEU A 28 -9.90 16.22 1.73
N LEU A 29 -8.95 17.15 1.90
CA LEU A 29 -7.52 16.87 1.67
C LEU A 29 -6.99 15.71 2.54
N SER A 30 -7.43 15.64 3.80
CA SER A 30 -7.01 14.56 4.70
C SER A 30 -7.62 13.20 4.35
N MET A 31 -8.76 13.20 3.65
CA MET A 31 -9.37 11.98 3.11
C MET A 31 -8.67 11.54 1.81
N LEU A 32 -8.25 12.47 0.95
CA LEU A 32 -7.47 12.13 -0.24
C LEU A 32 -6.09 11.56 0.12
N LEU A 33 -5.40 12.18 1.09
CA LEU A 33 -4.10 11.71 1.56
C LEU A 33 -4.17 10.31 2.19
N SER A 34 -5.24 9.98 2.93
CA SER A 34 -5.40 8.62 3.46
C SER A 34 -5.70 7.61 2.36
N LEU A 35 -6.35 8.02 1.28
CA LEU A 35 -6.62 7.19 0.11
C LEU A 35 -5.34 6.89 -0.68
N GLU A 36 -4.51 7.91 -0.94
CA GLU A 36 -3.17 7.74 -1.54
C GLU A 36 -2.28 6.82 -0.70
N PHE A 37 -2.33 6.96 0.62
CA PHE A 37 -1.59 6.07 1.53
C PHE A 37 -2.05 4.61 1.41
N ILE A 38 -3.36 4.35 1.32
CA ILE A 38 -3.88 2.98 1.13
C ILE A 38 -3.40 2.40 -0.22
N VAL A 39 -3.45 3.20 -1.29
CA VAL A 39 -3.00 2.80 -2.64
C VAL A 39 -1.51 2.45 -2.65
N LEU A 40 -0.67 3.27 -2.00
CA LEU A 40 0.76 3.00 -1.88
C LEU A 40 1.07 1.71 -1.10
N MET A 41 0.38 1.47 0.02
CA MET A 41 0.62 0.25 0.81
C MET A 41 0.14 -1.02 0.10
N LEU A 42 -0.94 -0.94 -0.69
CA LEU A 42 -1.39 -2.03 -1.56
C LEU A 42 -0.38 -2.32 -2.67
N PHE A 43 0.19 -1.27 -3.28
CA PHE A 43 1.26 -1.45 -4.26
C PHE A 43 2.50 -2.10 -3.68
N PHE A 44 2.91 -1.67 -2.48
CA PHE A 44 4.06 -2.26 -1.82
C PHE A 44 3.85 -3.77 -1.55
N LEU A 45 2.62 -4.17 -1.22
CA LEU A 45 2.28 -5.58 -1.04
C LEU A 45 2.33 -6.37 -2.36
N LEU A 46 1.84 -5.76 -3.44
CA LEU A 46 1.90 -6.32 -4.78
C LEU A 46 3.35 -6.42 -5.30
N PHE A 47 4.19 -5.44 -4.98
CA PHE A 47 5.62 -5.47 -5.28
C PHE A 47 6.31 -6.64 -4.58
N ILE A 48 6.10 -6.81 -3.26
CA ILE A 48 6.65 -7.96 -2.52
C ILE A 48 6.20 -9.30 -3.12
N TYR A 49 4.96 -9.39 -3.59
CA TYR A 49 4.45 -10.58 -4.25
C TYR A 49 5.15 -10.84 -5.59
N LEU A 50 5.30 -9.81 -6.43
CA LEU A 50 5.96 -9.93 -7.73
C LEU A 50 7.46 -10.20 -7.61
N ASN A 51 8.10 -9.75 -6.52
CA ASN A 51 9.49 -10.08 -6.22
C ASN A 51 9.72 -11.57 -6.03
N MET A 52 8.70 -12.33 -5.62
CA MET A 52 8.81 -13.79 -5.55
C MET A 52 8.77 -14.45 -6.93
N MET A 53 8.23 -13.76 -7.93
CA MET A 53 8.03 -14.27 -9.29
C MET A 53 8.98 -13.64 -10.32
N ASN A 54 9.91 -12.76 -9.90
CA ASN A 54 10.86 -12.03 -10.74
C ASN A 54 10.23 -11.13 -11.84
N TYR A 55 8.98 -10.70 -11.68
CA TYR A 55 8.27 -9.81 -12.63
C TYR A 55 8.19 -8.34 -12.16
N GLU A 56 9.08 -7.96 -11.24
CA GLU A 56 9.06 -6.70 -10.48
C GLU A 56 9.03 -5.45 -11.39
N ASN A 57 9.90 -5.42 -12.40
CA ASN A 57 10.19 -4.21 -13.16
C ASN A 57 9.07 -3.80 -14.12
N TYR A 58 8.35 -4.77 -14.70
CA TYR A 58 7.30 -4.45 -15.67
C TYR A 58 6.06 -3.89 -14.97
N PHE A 59 5.65 -4.52 -13.87
CA PHE A 59 4.44 -4.12 -13.16
C PHE A 59 4.64 -2.85 -12.31
N SER A 60 5.86 -2.64 -11.76
CA SER A 60 6.18 -1.40 -11.04
C SER A 60 6.14 -0.17 -11.95
N MET A 61 6.59 -0.29 -13.21
CA MET A 61 6.49 0.80 -14.19
C MET A 61 5.05 1.14 -14.56
N MET A 62 4.17 0.14 -14.68
CA MET A 62 2.74 0.38 -14.95
C MET A 62 2.03 1.06 -13.78
N PHE A 63 2.39 0.73 -12.55
CA PHE A 63 1.76 1.34 -11.38
C PHE A 63 2.17 2.80 -11.17
N LEU A 64 3.43 3.15 -11.43
CA LEU A 64 3.93 4.53 -11.25
C LEU A 64 3.34 5.55 -12.23
N THR A 65 2.78 5.09 -13.36
CA THR A 65 2.16 5.95 -14.37
C THR A 65 0.66 6.18 -14.12
N PHE A 66 0.02 5.37 -13.28
CA PHE A 66 -1.39 5.47 -12.90
C PHE A 66 -1.56 6.19 -11.56
#